data_AF-A0A7Z9XGB8-F1
#
_entry.id   AF-A0A7Z9XGB8-F1
#
_cell.length_a   1.000
_cell.length_b   1.000
_cell.length_c   1.000
_cell.angle_alpha   90.00
_cell.angle_beta   90.00
_cell.angle_gamma   90.00
#
_symmetry.space_group_name_H-M   'P 1'
#
loop_
_entity.id
_entity.type
_entity.pdbx_description
1 polymer ?
#
loop_
_entity_poly.entity_id
_entity_poly.type
_entity_poly.pdbx_seq_one_letter_code
_entity_poly.pdbx_strand_id
1 'polypeptide(L)' 'MKLEEAKAKYQDEWIAFRAFDESDNPEGEVLLHDRDRRTFDKELIEHGLRDVYITFAGPPVPEGYAIMF' A
#
# COMPACT_ATOMS: atom_id res chain seq x y z
N MET A 1 -7.75 10.67 3.50
CA MET A 1 -7.21 10.15 4.77
C MET A 1 -5.69 10.19 4.71
N LYS A 2 -5.00 10.18 5.84
CA LYS A 2 -3.54 10.09 5.87
C LYS A 2 -3.08 8.67 5.51
N LEU A 3 -1.89 8.52 4.94
CA LEU A 3 -1.34 7.20 4.57
C LEU A 3 -1.22 6.27 5.78
N GLU A 4 -0.76 6.77 6.93
CA GLU A 4 -0.67 5.98 8.15
C GLU A 4 -2.05 5.55 8.70
N GLU A 5 -3.10 6.37 8.50
CA GLU A 5 -4.48 5.96 8.83
C GLU A 5 -4.97 4.84 7.90
N ALA A 6 -4.62 4.91 6.60
CA ALA A 6 -4.93 3.85 5.66
C ALA A 6 -4.22 2.54 6.05
N LYS A 7 -2.93 2.59 6.41
CA LYS A 7 -2.17 1.41 6.85
C LYS A 7 -2.73 0.82 8.15
N ALA A 8 -3.17 1.66 9.09
CA ALA A 8 -3.83 1.20 10.31
C ALA A 8 -5.20 0.53 10.02
N LYS A 9 -5.90 0.96 8.97
CA LYS A 9 -7.22 0.42 8.60
C LYS A 9 -7.12 -0.90 7.83
N TYR A 10 -6.14 -1.04 6.95
CA TYR A 10 -5.97 -2.20 6.06
C TYR A 10 -4.75 -3.04 6.49
N GLN A 11 -4.69 -3.40 7.78
CA GLN A 11 -3.55 -4.14 8.33
C GLN A 11 -3.29 -5.45 7.59
N ASP A 12 -2.01 -5.73 7.34
CA ASP A 12 -1.51 -6.91 6.62
C ASP A 12 -2.01 -7.02 5.17
N GLU A 13 -2.35 -5.90 4.53
CA GLU A 13 -2.75 -5.84 3.14
C GLU A 13 -1.82 -4.96 2.30
N TRP A 14 -1.77 -5.21 0.99
CA TRP A 14 -1.19 -4.31 0.01
C TRP A 14 -2.17 -3.18 -0.28
N ILE A 15 -1.66 -1.97 -0.46
CA ILE A 15 -2.44 -0.77 -0.71
C ILE A 15 -1.86 -0.05 -1.93
N ALA A 16 -2.73 0.31 -2.88
CA ALA A 16 -2.47 1.34 -3.88
C ALA A 16 -3.06 2.65 -3.38
N PHE A 17 -2.20 3.58 -2.97
CA PHE A 17 -2.57 4.84 -2.38
C PHE A 17 -2.28 6.00 -3.33
N ARG A 18 -3.31 6.78 -3.66
CA ARG A 18 -3.14 8.01 -4.43
C ARG A 18 -2.94 9.16 -3.47
N ALA A 19 -1.72 9.69 -3.41
CA ALA A 19 -1.41 10.86 -2.61
C ALA A 19 -1.82 12.16 -3.33
N PHE A 20 -2.24 13.15 -2.56
CA PHE A 20 -2.56 14.50 -3.01
C PHE A 20 -1.44 15.50 -2.71
N ASP A 21 -0.46 15.08 -1.92
CA ASP A 21 0.72 15.85 -1.54
C ASP A 21 1.97 14.94 -1.44
N GLU A 22 3.15 15.56 -1.33
CA GLU A 22 4.45 14.86 -1.27
C GLU A 22 5.05 14.82 0.15
N SER A 23 4.24 14.98 1.20
CA SER A 23 4.75 14.90 2.58
C SER A 23 5.08 13.46 3.01
N ASP A 24 5.83 13.31 4.11
CA ASP A 24 6.21 11.99 4.64
C ASP A 24 5.00 11.13 5.04
N ASN A 25 3.88 11.77 5.39
CA ASN A 25 2.60 11.11 5.66
C ASN A 25 1.51 11.84 4.87
N PRO A 26 1.38 11.56 3.57
CA PRO A 26 0.56 12.35 2.67
C PRO A 26 -0.92 12.11 2.92
N GLU A 27 -1.74 13.11 2.61
CA GLU A 27 -3.17 12.92 2.44
C GLU A 27 -3.47 12.29 1.09
N GLY A 28 -4.49 11.45 1.06
CA GLY A 28 -4.87 10.74 -0.15
C GLY A 28 -6.04 9.79 0.03
N GLU A 29 -6.17 8.88 -0.92
CA GLU A 29 -7.20 7.85 -0.98
C GLU A 29 -6.64 6.49 -1.36
N VAL A 30 -7.25 5.43 -0.83
CA VAL A 30 -6.97 4.04 -1.21
C VAL A 30 -7.79 3.72 -2.43
N LEU A 31 -7.14 3.41 -3.55
CA LEU A 31 -7.80 3.02 -4.80
C LEU A 31 -7.97 1.51 -4.92
N LEU A 32 -7.06 0.75 -4.31
CA LEU A 32 -7.06 -0.71 -4.29
C LEU A 32 -6.39 -1.20 -3.01
N HIS A 33 -6.91 -2.28 -2.44
CA HIS A 33 -6.23 -3.02 -1.39
C HIS A 33 -6.54 -4.51 -1.48
N ASP A 34 -5.56 -5.36 -1.22
CA ASP A 34 -5.76 -6.81 -1.15
C ASP A 34 -4.66 -7.45 -0.29
N ARG A 35 -5.01 -8.52 0.44
CA ARG A 35 -4.05 -9.28 1.25
C ARG A 35 -3.09 -10.10 0.39
N ASP A 36 -3.56 -10.66 -0.70
CA ASP A 36 -2.79 -11.45 -1.65
C ASP A 36 -2.10 -10.55 -2.68
N ARG A 37 -0.77 -10.63 -2.72
CA ARG A 37 0.02 -9.82 -3.64
C ARG A 37 -0.30 -10.07 -5.10
N ARG A 38 -0.62 -11.31 -5.49
CA ARG A 38 -0.86 -11.67 -6.90
C ARG A 38 -2.20 -11.13 -7.37
N THR A 39 -3.24 -11.23 -6.54
CA THR A 39 -4.53 -10.60 -6.80
C THR A 39 -4.38 -9.09 -6.90
N PHE A 40 -3.69 -8.47 -5.94
CA PHE A 40 -3.40 -7.04 -5.96
C PHE A 40 -2.74 -6.59 -7.27
N ASP A 41 -1.65 -7.26 -7.68
CA ASP A 41 -0.92 -6.89 -8.90
C ASP A 41 -1.76 -7.06 -10.16
N LYS A 42 -2.59 -8.11 -10.20
CA LYS A 42 -3.52 -8.34 -11.31
C LYS A 42 -4.55 -7.21 -11.40
N GLU A 43 -5.22 -6.88 -10.29
CA GLU A 43 -6.25 -5.84 -10.25
C GLU A 43 -5.65 -4.45 -10.53
N LEU A 44 -4.45 -4.16 -10.04
CA LEU A 44 -3.74 -2.92 -10.32
C LEU A 44 -3.58 -2.67 -11.83
N ILE A 45 -3.19 -3.71 -12.57
CA ILE A 45 -3.01 -3.67 -14.03
C ILE A 45 -4.35 -3.62 -14.75
N GLU A 46 -5.31 -4.48 -14.36
CA GLU A 46 -6.63 -4.56 -15.00
C GLU A 46 -7.41 -3.24 -14.86
N HIS A 47 -7.29 -2.55 -13.73
CA HIS A 47 -7.88 -1.24 -13.51
C HIS A 47 -7.05 -0.09 -14.08
N GLY A 48 -5.84 -0.34 -14.57
CA GLY A 48 -4.95 0.68 -15.14
C GLY A 48 -4.54 1.74 -14.13
N LEU A 49 -4.45 1.40 -12.86
CA LEU A 49 -4.10 2.34 -11.79
C LEU A 49 -2.64 2.75 -11.93
N ARG A 50 -2.41 4.05 -12.14
CA ARG A 50 -1.08 4.68 -12.28
C ARG A 50 -0.94 5.84 -11.31
N ASP A 51 0.29 6.30 -11.12
CA ASP A 51 0.62 7.44 -10.24
C ASP A 51 0.13 7.22 -8.79
N VAL A 52 0.34 6.00 -8.29
CA VAL A 52 0.00 5.56 -6.94
C VAL A 52 1.24 5.07 -6.19
N TYR A 53 1.26 5.29 -4.89
CA TYR A 53 2.20 4.64 -3.98
C TYR A 53 1.70 3.23 -3.67
N ILE A 54 2.55 2.23 -3.87
CA ILE A 54 2.26 0.85 -3.48
C ILE A 54 3.00 0.58 -2.16
N THR A 55 2.27 0.15 -1.15
CA THR A 55 2.85 -0.16 0.16
C THR A 55 2.17 -1.37 0.80
N PHE A 56 2.88 -2.05 1.70
CA PHE A 56 2.31 -3.10 2.54
C PHE A 56 2.01 -2.53 3.93
N ALA A 57 0.79 -2.73 4.40
CA ALA A 57 0.28 -2.21 5.66
C ALA A 57 0.49 -3.18 6.84
N GLY A 58 1.63 -3.87 6.83
CA GLY A 58 2.06 -4.75 7.91
C GLY A 58 3.56 -4.57 8.19
N PRO A 59 4.12 -5.36 9.12
CA PRO A 59 5.56 -5.39 9.31
C PRO A 59 6.24 -5.78 7.98
N PRO A 60 7.20 -4.98 7.48
CA PRO A 60 7.84 -5.25 6.19
C PRO A 60 8.67 -6.55 6.20
N VAL A 61 9.10 -6.95 7.40
CA VAL A 61 9.85 -8.18 7.64
C VAL A 61 9.32 -8.81 8.93
N PRO A 62 9.06 -10.13 8.96
CA PRO A 62 8.73 -10.81 10.21
C PRO A 62 9.85 -10.66 11.24
N GLU A 63 9.49 -10.69 12.53
CA GLU A 63 10.48 -10.63 13.61
C GLU A 63 11.55 -11.72 13.46
N GLY A 64 12.82 -11.32 13.65
CA GLY A 64 13.97 -12.22 13.55
C GLY A 64 14.54 -12.41 12.14
N TYR A 65 13.96 -11.76 11.13
CA TYR A 65 14.47 -11.78 9.75
C TYR A 65 14.96 -10.40 9.33
N ALA A 66 15.87 -10.37 8.35
CA ALA A 66 16.35 -9.15 7.72
C ALA A 66 16.20 -9.29 6.19
N ILE A 67 15.86 -8.19 5.53
CA ILE A 67 15.85 -8.09 4.07
C ILE A 67 17.06 -7.27 3.64
N MET A 68 17.68 -7.69 2.55
CA MET A 68 18.75 -6.97 1.85
C MET A 68 18.24 -6.66 0.44
N PHE A 69 18.44 -5.42 0.00
CA PHE A 69 17.96 -4.89 -1.28
C PHE A 69 19.13 -4.53 -2.18
#